data_AF-A0A2G8KYR9-F1
#
_entry.id   AF-A0A2G8KYR9-F1
#
_cell.length_a   1.000
_cell.length_b   1.000
_cell.length_c   1.000
_cell.angle_alpha   90.00
_cell.angle_beta   90.00
_cell.angle_gamma   90.00
#
_symmetry.space_group_name_H-M   'P 1'
#
loop_
_entity.id
_entity.type
_entity.pdbx_description
1 polymer ?
#
loop_
_entity_poly.entity_id
_entity_poly.type
_entity_poly.pdbx_seq_one_letter_code
_entity_poly.pdbx_strand_id
1 'polypeptide(L)' 'ATGSDQAVGYGIVLFAGAVFIYYSLWVIILPFVEPGQFLHQLFLPRAYAVILPLVAGVVLLTFI' A
#
# COMPACT_ATOMS: atom_id res chain seq x y z
N ALA A 1 -14.46 11.21 23.68
CA ALA A 1 -13.72 10.12 23.02
C ALA A 1 -12.68 9.63 24.00
N THR A 2 -12.70 8.34 24.32
CA THR A 2 -11.82 7.73 25.33
C THR A 2 -10.39 7.68 24.78
N GLY A 3 -9.37 7.75 25.65
CA GLY A 3 -7.96 7.75 25.20
C GLY A 3 -7.57 6.52 24.35
N SER A 4 -8.25 5.39 24.55
CA SER A 4 -8.11 4.19 23.73
C SER A 4 -8.55 4.42 22.27
N ASP A 5 -9.66 5.13 22.05
CA ASP A 5 -10.17 5.42 20.70
C ASP A 5 -9.21 6.32 19.93
N GLN A 6 -8.58 7.26 20.63
CA GLN A 6 -7.55 8.14 20.05
C GLN A 6 -6.29 7.36 19.67
N ALA A 7 -5.80 6.46 20.54
CA ALA A 7 -4.63 5.64 20.25
C ALA A 7 -4.85 4.72 19.04
N VAL A 8 -6.02 4.09 18.96
CA VAL A 8 -6.40 3.26 17.79
C VAL A 8 -6.49 4.13 16.53
N GLY A 9 -7.11 5.31 16.62
CA GLY A 9 -7.19 6.26 15.51
C GLY A 9 -5.80 6.65 14.97
N TYR A 10 -4.86 7.01 15.85
CA TYR A 10 -3.48 7.29 15.46
C TYR A 10 -2.79 6.08 14.85
N GLY A 11 -3.00 4.88 15.40
CA GLY A 11 -2.47 3.64 14.84
C GLY A 11 -2.94 3.40 13.41
N ILE A 12 -4.24 3.56 13.15
CA ILE A 12 -4.83 3.42 11.82
C ILE A 12 -4.26 4.46 10.85
N VAL A 13 -4.14 5.73 11.26
CA VAL A 13 -3.59 6.81 10.42
C VAL A 13 -2.13 6.54 10.06
N LEU A 14 -1.30 6.14 11.03
CA LEU A 14 0.11 5.80 10.79
C LEU A 14 0.24 4.60 9.85
N PHE A 15 -0.56 3.56 10.09
CA PHE A 15 -0.58 2.37 9.24
C PHE A 15 -1.00 2.71 7.80
N ALA A 16 -2.11 3.43 7.63
CA ALA A 16 -2.59 3.87 6.34
C ALA A 16 -1.56 4.77 5.63
N GLY A 17 -0.92 5.68 6.36
CA GLY A 17 0.15 6.53 5.84
C GLY A 17 1.36 5.73 5.36
N ALA A 18 1.80 4.73 6.13
CA ALA A 18 2.90 3.86 5.75
C ALA A 18 2.58 3.05 4.47
N VAL A 19 1.38 2.46 4.40
CA VAL A 19 0.91 1.74 3.21
C VAL A 19 0.84 2.69 2.00
N PHE A 20 0.29 3.89 2.19
CA PHE A 20 0.18 4.90 1.14
C PHE A 20 1.55 5.32 0.59
N ILE A 21 2.52 5.57 1.48
CA ILE A 21 3.89 5.93 1.07
C ILE A 21 4.53 4.78 0.30
N TYR A 22 4.46 3.55 0.81
CA TYR A 22 4.99 2.37 0.12
C TYR A 22 4.41 2.22 -1.29
N TYR A 23 3.08 2.31 -1.42
CA TYR A 23 2.40 2.18 -2.71
C TYR A 23 2.72 3.33 -3.67
N SER A 24 2.82 4.55 -3.15
CA SER A 24 3.16 5.72 -3.95
C SER A 24 4.56 5.61 -4.52
N LEU A 25 5.54 5.24 -3.68
CA LEU A 25 6.91 4.99 -4.12
C LEU A 25 6.95 3.84 -5.13
N TRP A 26 6.21 2.76 -4.90
CA TRP A 26 6.17 1.63 -5.80
C TRP A 26 5.63 2.00 -7.19
N VAL A 27 4.50 2.70 -7.27
CA VAL A 27 3.87 3.06 -8.55
C VAL A 27 4.64 4.15 -9.28
N ILE A 28 5.19 5.12 -8.55
CA ILE A 28 5.86 6.29 -9.15
C ILE A 28 7.32 5.98 -9.48
N ILE A 29 8.08 5.30 -8.61
CA ILE A 29 9.53 5.14 -8.77
C ILE A 29 9.87 3.93 -9.65
N LEU A 30 9.25 2.78 -9.41
CA LEU A 30 9.59 1.51 -10.10
C LEU A 30 9.63 1.59 -11.64
N PRO A 31 8.74 2.34 -12.35
CA PRO A 31 8.79 2.43 -13.82
C PRO A 31 10.08 3.06 -14.36
N PHE A 32 10.77 3.85 -13.54
CA PHE A 32 12.01 4.55 -13.91
C PHE A 32 13.28 3.80 -13.45
N VAL A 33 13.13 2.70 -12.71
CA VAL A 33 14.23 1.88 -12.20
C VAL A 33 14.54 0.78 -13.23
N GLU A 34 15.82 0.61 -13.58
CA GLU A 34 16.24 -0.43 -14.52
C GLU A 34 16.08 -1.84 -13.93
N PRO A 35 15.61 -2.82 -14.71
CA PRO A 35 15.53 -4.21 -14.27
C PRO A 35 16.89 -4.72 -13.78
N GLY A 36 16.92 -5.37 -12.61
CA GLY A 36 18.14 -5.93 -12.02
C GLY A 36 18.81 -5.04 -10.96
N GLN A 37 18.37 -3.79 -10.81
CA GLN A 37 18.78 -2.95 -9.68
C GLN A 37 18.14 -3.43 -8.37
N PHE A 38 18.87 -3.29 -7.25
CA PHE A 38 18.42 -3.72 -5.91
C PHE A 38 17.04 -3.17 -5.52
N LEU A 39 16.68 -1.97 -5.98
CA LEU A 39 15.37 -1.36 -5.73
C LEU A 39 14.21 -2.24 -6.21
N HIS A 40 14.35 -3.02 -7.28
CA HIS A 40 13.30 -3.97 -7.72
C HIS A 40 13.02 -5.08 -6.70
N GLN A 41 13.92 -5.33 -5.74
CA GLN A 41 13.71 -6.31 -4.67
C GLN A 41 12.89 -5.76 -3.49
N LEU A 42 12.83 -4.44 -3.34
CA LEU A 42 12.00 -3.78 -2.31
C LEU A 42 10.51 -3.73 -2.70
N PHE A 43 10.23 -3.94 -3.98
CA PHE A 43 8.90 -3.84 -4.56
C PHE A 43 8.47 -5.19 -5.13
N LEU A 44 7.18 -5.50 -5.04
CA LEU A 44 6.64 -6.65 -5.74
C LEU A 44 6.68 -6.42 -7.26
N PRO A 45 6.59 -7.49 -8.06
CA PRO A 45 6.48 -7.38 -9.51
C PRO A 45 5.35 -6.42 -9.92
N ARG A 46 5.59 -5.61 -10.95
CA ARG A 46 4.67 -4.55 -11.43
C ARG A 46 3.19 -4.96 -11.57
N ALA A 47 2.90 -6.22 -11.89
CA ALA A 47 1.53 -6.71 -12.02
C ALA A 47 0.75 -6.60 -10.69
N TYR A 48 1.43 -6.81 -9.56
CA TYR A 48 0.83 -6.73 -8.24
C TYR A 48 0.46 -5.30 -7.83
N ALA A 49 1.08 -4.28 -8.43
CA ALA A 49 0.69 -2.89 -8.21
C ALA A 49 -0.77 -2.64 -8.61
N VAL A 50 -1.29 -3.40 -9.58
CA VAL A 50 -2.69 -3.31 -10.07
C VAL A 50 -3.57 -4.41 -9.44
N ILE A 51 -3.06 -5.63 -9.30
CA ILE A 51 -3.85 -6.77 -8.80
C ILE A 51 -4.28 -6.56 -7.35
N LEU A 52 -3.40 -6.07 -6.47
CA LEU A 52 -3.73 -5.93 -5.04
C LEU A 52 -4.85 -4.91 -4.79
N PRO A 53 -4.84 -3.68 -5.36
CA PRO A 53 -5.98 -2.76 -5.21
C PRO A 53 -7.26 -3.31 -5.85
N LEU A 54 -7.14 -4.00 -6.99
CA LEU A 54 -8.29 -4.62 -7.64
C LEU A 54 -8.93 -5.68 -6.74
N VAL A 55 -8.13 -6.60 -6.19
CA VAL A 55 -8.61 -7.64 -5.27
C VAL A 55 -9.21 -7.01 -4.01
N ALA A 56 -8.56 -6.00 -3.42
CA ALA A 56 -9.10 -5.28 -2.28
C ALA A 56 -10.46 -4.64 -2.59
N GLY A 57 -10.60 -4.03 -3.77
CA GLY A 57 -11.87 -3.46 -4.23
C GLY A 57 -12.96 -4.51 -4.45
N VAL A 58 -12.63 -5.63 -5.11
CA VAL A 58 -13.58 -6.74 -5.31
C VAL A 58 -14.03 -7.34 -3.99
N VAL A 59 -13.09 -7.56 -3.07
CA VAL A 59 -13.38 -8.03 -1.71
C VAL A 59 -14.32 -7.06 -1.01
N LEU A 60 -14.00 -5.76 -1.00
CA LEU A 60 -14.84 -4.73 -0.40
C LEU A 60 -16.26 -4.75 -0.98
N LEU A 61 -16.40 -4.81 -2.29
CA LEU A 61 -17.70 -4.86 -2.97
C LEU A 61 -18.48 -6.16 -2.72
N THR A 62 -17.79 -7.25 -2.36
CA THR A 62 -18.43 -8.53 -2.05
C THR A 62 -19.00 -8.56 -0.63
N PHE A 63 -18.41 -7.80 0.29
CA PHE A 63 -18.80 -7.77 1.71
C PHE A 63 -19.71 -6.60 2.09
N ILE A 64 -19.96 -5.66 1.16
CA ILE A 64 -20.93 -4.56 1.28
C ILE A 64 -22.25 -4.98 0.62
#